data_AF-A0A345YJ89-F1
#
_entry.id   AF-A0A345YJ89-F1
#
_cell.length_a   1.000
_cell.length_b   1.000
_cell.length_c   1.000
_cell.angle_alpha   90.00
_cell.angle_beta   90.00
_cell.angle_gamma   90.00
#
_symmetry.space_group_name_H-M   'P 1'
#
loop_
_entity.id
_entity.type
_entity.pdbx_description
1 polymer ?
#
loop_
_entity_poly.entity_id
_entity_poly.type
_entity_poly.pdbx_seq_one_letter_code
_entity_poly.pdbx_strand_id
1 'polypeptide(L)'
;MTSTPTWLVDLLANSPTPREACHGLMFHGTLEQFDGRLKSFSSLGLRWAAEDPVVAQSYCPATSGSTMWTPPYLWTLQERMLPDSYINRIIFRELGFDERKLDIKRDDRDRICSWRVLDGHPTWQQAKDYMASLGYDGSSYSWVKTAKRDSVDVILPADYKAQGRLFILERPADFRVYDYATGREGGLTGRQWNHSTAFTKLAAADEWDAVLIDDVNQSEGMGHFGHPALGVFEKTLSTLRYHVIDAVNFDPITAWYGEDPHATTPEFDALWASCQPACLPLAA
;
A
#
# COMPACT_ATOMS: atom_id res chain seq x y z
N MET A 1 -5.26 20.79 6.38
CA MET A 1 -4.98 19.85 7.48
C MET A 1 -5.89 20.19 8.64
N THR A 2 -6.64 19.22 9.16
CA THR A 2 -7.45 19.40 10.38
C THR A 2 -6.51 19.49 11.58
N SER A 3 -6.78 20.38 12.52
CA SER A 3 -6.02 20.45 13.78
C SER A 3 -6.02 19.10 14.49
N THR A 4 -4.87 18.69 15.03
CA THR A 4 -4.75 17.48 15.85
C THR A 4 -5.72 17.55 17.03
N PRO A 5 -6.57 16.54 17.25
CA PRO A 5 -7.57 16.57 18.30
C PRO A 5 -6.92 16.46 19.69
N THR A 6 -7.50 17.13 20.68
CA THR A 6 -6.96 17.20 22.05
C THR A 6 -6.69 15.83 22.66
N TRP A 7 -7.57 14.84 22.44
CA TRP A 7 -7.35 13.48 22.96
C TRP A 7 -6.05 12.84 22.44
N LEU A 8 -5.68 13.12 21.20
CA LEU A 8 -4.47 12.60 20.59
C LEU A 8 -3.26 13.41 21.04
N VAL A 9 -3.39 14.74 21.15
CA VAL A 9 -2.34 15.60 21.73
C VAL A 9 -2.00 15.14 23.15
N ASP A 10 -3.01 14.94 23.99
CA ASP A 10 -2.83 14.50 25.37
C ASP A 10 -2.18 13.13 25.44
N LEU A 11 -2.58 12.18 24.58
CA LEU A 11 -1.97 10.85 24.51
C LEU A 11 -0.49 10.96 24.10
N LEU A 12 -0.20 11.64 22.98
CA LEU A 12 1.15 11.73 22.43
C LEU A 12 2.11 12.54 23.33
N ALA A 13 1.62 13.59 23.99
CA ALA A 13 2.41 14.43 24.90
C ALA A 13 2.80 13.69 26.20
N ASN A 14 2.01 12.68 26.60
CA ASN A 14 2.30 11.86 27.77
C ASN A 14 3.17 10.63 27.47
N SER A 15 3.55 10.43 26.21
CA SER A 15 4.37 9.31 25.77
C SER A 15 5.83 9.74 25.56
N PRO A 16 6.79 9.20 26.35
CA PRO A 16 8.22 9.56 26.26
C PRO A 16 8.86 9.37 24.89
N THR A 17 8.35 8.44 24.08
CA THR A 17 8.85 8.17 22.73
C THR A 17 7.68 7.97 21.74
N PRO A 18 7.89 8.16 20.43
CA PRO A 18 6.89 7.79 19.42
C PRO A 18 6.45 6.33 19.52
N ARG A 19 7.38 5.42 19.83
CA ARG A 19 7.08 4.00 19.99
C ARG A 19 6.12 3.73 21.13
N GLU A 20 6.37 4.33 22.30
CA GLU A 20 5.47 4.22 23.45
C GLU A 20 4.13 4.91 23.17
N ALA A 21 4.11 5.94 22.33
CA ALA A 21 2.88 6.60 21.90
C ALA A 21 1.97 5.73 21.04
N CYS A 22 2.51 4.65 20.44
CA CYS A 22 1.71 3.66 19.74
C CYS A 22 0.89 2.79 20.71
N HIS A 23 1.26 2.73 22.00
CA HIS A 23 0.50 1.98 22.99
C HIS A 23 -0.88 2.62 23.20
N GLY A 24 -1.94 1.83 22.97
CA GLY A 24 -3.31 2.34 23.01
C GLY A 24 -3.77 2.99 21.69
N LEU A 25 -3.00 2.84 20.61
CA LEU A 25 -3.40 3.21 19.26
C LEU A 25 -3.54 1.97 18.36
N MET A 26 -4.34 2.12 17.31
CA MET A 26 -4.40 1.20 16.18
C MET A 26 -4.26 2.02 14.89
N PHE A 27 -3.70 1.42 13.85
CA PHE A 27 -3.30 2.11 12.64
C PHE A 27 -3.88 1.42 11.40
N HIS A 28 -4.38 2.21 10.46
CA HIS A 28 -4.84 1.71 9.16
C HIS A 28 -4.33 2.60 8.03
N GLY A 29 -3.49 2.04 7.16
CA GLY A 29 -2.99 2.71 5.96
C GLY A 29 -3.85 2.43 4.74
N THR A 30 -4.18 3.45 3.96
CA THR A 30 -4.92 3.29 2.69
C THR A 30 -4.67 4.46 1.72
N LEU A 31 -4.94 4.25 0.43
CA LEU A 31 -5.05 5.32 -0.56
C LEU A 31 -6.46 5.93 -0.62
N GLU A 32 -7.43 5.31 0.04
CA GLU A 32 -8.83 5.72 -0.05
C GLU A 32 -9.11 6.96 0.78
N GLN A 33 -10.08 7.73 0.30
CA GLN A 33 -10.63 8.87 1.04
C GLN A 33 -11.95 8.45 1.68
N PHE A 34 -12.08 8.68 2.99
CA PHE A 34 -13.34 8.49 3.70
C PHE A 34 -13.86 9.84 4.17
N ASP A 35 -15.16 10.03 3.99
CA ASP A 35 -15.92 11.10 4.61
C ASP A 35 -16.79 10.49 5.72
N GLY A 36 -16.73 11.09 6.91
CA GLY A 36 -17.54 10.66 8.06
C GLY A 36 -17.02 9.39 8.75
N ARG A 37 -17.93 8.66 9.42
CA ARG A 37 -17.56 7.51 10.26
C ARG A 37 -16.86 6.41 9.46
N LEU A 38 -15.85 5.79 10.09
CA LEU A 38 -15.19 4.60 9.55
C LEU A 38 -16.19 3.46 9.42
N LYS A 39 -16.10 2.71 8.32
CA LYS A 39 -16.94 1.55 7.99
C LYS A 39 -16.07 0.35 7.69
N SER A 40 -16.58 -0.86 7.90
CA SER A 40 -15.87 -2.06 7.47
C SER A 40 -15.69 -2.07 5.95
N PHE A 41 -14.61 -2.70 5.49
CA PHE A 41 -14.51 -3.13 4.10
C PHE A 41 -14.91 -4.59 4.03
N SER A 42 -15.57 -4.97 2.93
CA SER A 42 -15.97 -6.35 2.61
C SER A 42 -17.22 -6.89 3.32
N SER A 43 -17.66 -8.05 2.82
CA SER A 43 -18.68 -8.92 3.41
C SER A 43 -18.31 -9.48 4.78
N LEU A 44 -17.10 -9.24 5.28
CA LEU A 44 -16.61 -9.73 6.57
C LEU A 44 -17.09 -8.87 7.76
N GLY A 45 -17.60 -7.66 7.52
CA GLY A 45 -18.08 -6.78 8.58
C GLY A 45 -16.98 -6.27 9.53
N LEU A 46 -15.73 -6.23 9.08
CA LEU A 46 -14.59 -5.72 9.85
C LEU A 46 -13.65 -4.86 9.00
N ARG A 47 -12.75 -4.13 9.67
CA ARG A 47 -11.63 -3.44 9.02
C ARG A 47 -10.32 -3.83 9.72
N TRP A 48 -9.31 -4.15 8.92
CA TRP A 48 -7.99 -4.48 9.41
C TRP A 48 -7.23 -3.22 9.85
N ALA A 49 -6.64 -3.31 11.03
CA ALA A 49 -5.70 -2.36 11.59
C ALA A 49 -4.45 -3.10 12.11
N ALA A 50 -3.35 -2.37 12.26
CA ALA A 50 -2.14 -2.84 12.90
C ALA A 50 -1.92 -2.08 14.21
N GLU A 51 -1.10 -2.63 15.10
CA GLU A 51 -0.64 -1.93 16.31
C GLU A 51 0.62 -1.09 16.05
N ASP A 52 1.06 -1.04 14.79
CA ASP A 52 2.30 -0.40 14.37
C ASP A 52 2.07 0.42 13.08
N PRO A 53 2.44 1.72 13.06
CA PRO A 53 2.29 2.56 11.88
C PRO A 53 3.16 2.08 10.70
N VAL A 54 4.31 1.44 10.96
CA VAL A 54 5.18 0.87 9.92
C VAL A 54 4.44 -0.22 9.18
N VAL A 55 3.83 -1.16 9.92
CA VAL A 55 3.02 -2.23 9.34
C VAL A 55 1.82 -1.64 8.61
N ALA A 56 1.09 -0.70 9.21
CA ALA A 56 -0.07 -0.09 8.57
C ALA A 56 0.29 0.64 7.26
N GLN A 57 1.38 1.41 7.22
CA GLN A 57 1.82 2.12 6.02
C GLN A 57 2.40 1.20 4.96
N SER A 58 2.97 0.05 5.34
CA SER A 58 3.41 -0.94 4.36
C SER A 58 2.25 -1.54 3.56
N TYR A 59 1.04 -1.50 4.11
CA TYR A 59 -0.20 -1.86 3.40
C TYR A 59 -0.78 -0.75 2.52
N CYS A 60 -0.33 0.51 2.63
CA CYS A 60 -0.72 1.54 1.67
C CYS A 60 -0.19 1.14 0.29
N PRO A 61 -1.03 0.91 -0.74
CA PRO A 61 -0.52 0.63 -2.07
C PRO A 61 0.42 1.75 -2.56
N ALA A 62 1.58 1.40 -3.13
CA ALA A 62 2.49 2.40 -3.70
C ALA A 62 1.88 3.13 -4.92
N THR A 63 0.82 2.57 -5.51
CA THR A 63 0.09 3.11 -6.65
C THR A 63 -1.29 2.44 -6.76
N SER A 64 -2.19 2.99 -7.57
CA SER A 64 -3.51 2.42 -7.84
C SER A 64 -3.49 1.11 -8.66
N GLY A 65 -2.36 0.76 -9.27
CA GLY A 65 -2.21 -0.47 -10.02
C GLY A 65 -0.76 -0.82 -10.33
N SER A 66 -0.43 -2.10 -10.34
CA SER A 66 0.88 -2.59 -10.77
C SER A 66 0.72 -3.75 -11.74
N THR A 67 1.71 -3.94 -12.60
CA THR A 67 1.74 -5.03 -13.56
C THR A 67 3.18 -5.40 -13.88
N MET A 68 3.42 -6.65 -14.23
CA MET A 68 4.74 -7.10 -14.61
C MET A 68 5.11 -6.56 -15.99
N TRP A 69 6.36 -6.13 -16.15
CA TRP A 69 7.00 -5.88 -17.45
C TRP A 69 8.30 -6.68 -17.51
N THR A 70 8.54 -7.31 -18.66
CA THR A 70 9.78 -8.02 -18.94
C THR A 70 10.56 -7.23 -19.99
N PRO A 71 11.81 -6.85 -19.72
CA PRO A 71 12.62 -6.14 -20.68
C PRO A 71 12.88 -7.00 -21.93
N PRO A 72 13.00 -6.39 -23.12
CA PRO A 72 13.30 -7.11 -24.35
C PRO A 72 14.68 -7.77 -24.29
N TYR A 73 14.83 -8.90 -24.98
CA TYR A 73 16.14 -9.55 -25.11
C TYR A 73 17.13 -8.65 -25.86
N LEU A 74 18.42 -8.73 -25.50
CA LEU A 74 19.47 -7.89 -26.10
C LEU A 74 19.50 -7.96 -27.64
N TRP A 75 19.26 -9.14 -28.21
CA TRP A 75 19.26 -9.35 -29.66
C TRP A 75 18.02 -8.78 -30.37
N THR A 76 16.94 -8.47 -29.63
CA THR A 76 15.71 -7.85 -30.18
C THR A 76 15.71 -6.33 -30.11
N LEU A 77 16.72 -5.69 -29.50
CA LEU A 77 16.69 -4.25 -29.20
C LEU A 77 16.52 -3.36 -30.43
N GLN A 78 17.05 -3.77 -31.59
CA GLN A 78 16.92 -3.03 -32.85
C GLN A 78 15.66 -3.40 -33.64
N GLU A 79 14.93 -4.43 -33.22
CA GLU A 79 13.67 -4.80 -33.83
C GLU A 79 12.58 -3.79 -33.48
N ARG A 80 11.54 -3.77 -34.32
CA ARG A 80 10.37 -2.90 -34.11
C ARG A 80 9.55 -3.41 -32.92
N MET A 81 9.22 -2.51 -32.02
CA MET A 81 8.46 -2.80 -30.82
C MET A 81 7.00 -3.11 -31.17
N LEU A 82 6.48 -4.24 -30.71
CA LEU A 82 5.07 -4.56 -30.84
C LEU A 82 4.31 -4.25 -29.53
N PRO A 83 3.17 -3.54 -29.57
CA PRO A 83 2.33 -3.32 -28.39
C PRO A 83 1.44 -4.55 -28.08
N ASP A 84 2.07 -5.70 -27.88
CA ASP A 84 1.43 -7.00 -27.69
C ASP A 84 0.88 -7.24 -26.28
N SER A 85 1.53 -6.65 -25.26
CA SER A 85 1.11 -6.67 -23.87
C SER A 85 0.47 -5.35 -23.43
N TYR A 86 -0.23 -5.36 -22.30
CA TYR A 86 -0.83 -4.17 -21.71
C TYR A 86 0.20 -3.05 -21.47
N ILE A 87 1.34 -3.35 -20.86
CA ILE A 87 2.41 -2.36 -20.66
C ILE A 87 3.01 -1.90 -21.98
N ASN A 88 3.24 -2.80 -22.93
CA ASN A 88 3.82 -2.42 -24.21
C ASN A 88 2.89 -1.47 -24.99
N ARG A 89 1.57 -1.61 -24.86
CA ARG A 89 0.60 -0.63 -25.40
C ARG A 89 0.75 0.76 -24.77
N ILE A 90 0.96 0.81 -23.45
CA ILE A 90 1.20 2.07 -22.76
C ILE A 90 2.51 2.70 -23.25
N ILE A 91 3.63 1.95 -23.21
CA ILE A 91 4.94 2.43 -23.68
C ILE A 91 4.85 2.93 -25.14
N PHE A 92 4.20 2.18 -26.03
CA PHE A 92 4.04 2.55 -27.44
C PHE A 92 3.35 3.92 -27.59
N ARG A 93 2.33 4.18 -26.77
CA ARG A 93 1.63 5.46 -26.73
C ARG A 93 2.48 6.59 -26.14
N GLU A 94 3.21 6.31 -25.07
CA GLU A 94 4.11 7.28 -24.42
C GLU A 94 5.28 7.67 -25.33
N LEU A 95 5.68 6.80 -26.25
CA LEU A 95 6.62 7.09 -27.34
C LEU A 95 5.98 7.89 -28.50
N GLY A 96 4.72 8.28 -28.39
CA GLY A 96 4.01 9.13 -29.35
C GLY A 96 3.27 8.40 -30.46
N PHE A 97 3.09 7.08 -30.36
CA PHE A 97 2.42 6.28 -31.40
C PHE A 97 1.00 5.88 -31.01
N ASP A 98 0.14 5.70 -32.02
CA ASP A 98 -1.25 5.27 -31.83
C ASP A 98 -1.41 3.84 -32.33
N GLU A 99 -1.71 2.90 -31.42
CA GLU A 99 -1.90 1.48 -31.74
C GLU A 99 -2.98 1.25 -32.80
N ARG A 100 -3.98 2.14 -32.90
CA ARG A 100 -5.08 2.03 -33.87
C ARG A 100 -4.58 2.18 -35.31
N LYS A 101 -3.43 2.82 -35.51
CA LYS A 101 -2.80 2.98 -36.83
C LYS A 101 -2.04 1.74 -37.29
N LEU A 102 -1.82 0.76 -36.41
CA LEU A 102 -1.11 -0.46 -36.72
C LEU A 102 -1.93 -1.45 -37.56
N ASP A 103 -3.23 -1.24 -37.76
CA ASP A 103 -4.06 -2.12 -38.61
C ASP A 103 -3.86 -3.61 -38.23
N ILE A 104 -3.91 -3.88 -36.93
CA ILE A 104 -3.58 -5.19 -36.35
C ILE A 104 -4.62 -6.22 -36.78
N LYS A 105 -4.17 -7.31 -37.39
CA LYS A 105 -4.99 -8.51 -37.61
C LYS A 105 -4.64 -9.56 -36.57
N ARG A 106 -5.68 -10.18 -36.03
CA ARG A 106 -5.57 -11.25 -35.05
C ARG A 106 -6.16 -12.55 -35.58
N ASP A 107 -5.65 -13.67 -35.09
CA ASP A 107 -6.26 -14.98 -35.36
C ASP A 107 -7.48 -15.24 -34.45
N ASP A 108 -8.03 -16.45 -34.56
CA ASP A 108 -9.15 -16.96 -33.77
C ASP A 108 -8.86 -17.08 -32.26
N ARG A 109 -7.60 -16.92 -31.85
CA ARG A 109 -7.13 -16.94 -30.47
C ARG A 109 -6.65 -15.57 -29.98
N ASP A 110 -7.02 -14.50 -30.69
CA ASP A 110 -6.65 -13.11 -30.40
C ASP A 110 -5.14 -12.82 -30.46
N ARG A 111 -4.33 -13.69 -31.08
CA ARG A 111 -2.89 -13.47 -31.26
C ARG A 111 -2.64 -12.54 -32.44
N ILE A 112 -1.69 -11.62 -32.31
CA ILE A 112 -1.30 -10.72 -33.41
C ILE A 112 -0.63 -11.53 -34.52
N CYS A 113 -1.20 -11.52 -35.73
CA CYS A 113 -0.67 -12.23 -36.89
C CYS A 113 -0.07 -11.30 -37.95
N SER A 114 -0.54 -10.05 -38.02
CA SER A 114 0.03 -9.04 -38.92
C SER A 114 -0.27 -7.65 -38.41
N TRP A 115 0.61 -6.70 -38.73
CA TRP A 115 0.48 -5.32 -38.35
C TRP A 115 1.28 -4.42 -39.31
N ARG A 116 0.93 -3.14 -39.38
CA ARG A 116 1.54 -2.13 -40.22
C ARG A 116 2.71 -1.47 -39.51
N VAL A 117 3.88 -1.48 -40.14
CA VAL A 117 5.02 -0.68 -39.70
C VAL A 117 4.74 0.79 -40.03
N LEU A 118 4.86 1.65 -39.02
CA LEU A 118 4.62 3.09 -39.14
C LEU A 118 5.92 3.81 -39.52
N ASP A 119 5.80 5.02 -40.06
CA ASP A 119 6.97 5.89 -40.21
C ASP A 119 7.52 6.24 -38.83
N GLY A 120 8.83 6.06 -38.64
CA GLY A 120 9.51 6.27 -37.35
C GLY A 120 9.19 5.22 -36.29
N HIS A 121 8.57 4.09 -36.64
CA HIS A 121 8.10 3.09 -35.68
C HIS A 121 9.14 2.72 -34.61
N PRO A 122 8.75 2.70 -33.32
CA PRO A 122 9.70 2.62 -32.23
C PRO A 122 10.39 1.26 -32.18
N THR A 123 11.64 1.23 -31.72
CA THR A 123 12.37 -0.01 -31.47
C THR A 123 12.23 -0.46 -30.01
N TRP A 124 12.57 -1.71 -29.74
CA TRP A 124 12.68 -2.22 -28.37
C TRP A 124 13.75 -1.49 -27.55
N GLN A 125 14.80 -0.96 -28.18
CA GLN A 125 15.78 -0.10 -27.53
C GLN A 125 15.10 1.17 -26.99
N GLN A 126 14.28 1.84 -27.80
CA GLN A 126 13.58 3.05 -27.37
C GLN A 126 12.57 2.75 -26.24
N ALA A 127 11.91 1.59 -26.28
CA ALA A 127 11.05 1.13 -25.19
C ALA A 127 11.84 0.91 -23.89
N LYS A 128 13.01 0.27 -23.98
CA LYS A 128 13.91 0.05 -22.84
C LYS A 128 14.44 1.38 -22.29
N ASP A 129 14.84 2.31 -23.15
CA ASP A 129 15.35 3.62 -22.75
C ASP A 129 14.26 4.45 -22.05
N TYR A 130 13.01 4.38 -22.54
CA TYR A 130 11.86 4.98 -21.86
C TYR A 130 11.66 4.42 -20.45
N MET A 131 11.66 3.09 -20.30
CA MET A 131 11.50 2.45 -18.98
C MET A 131 12.67 2.79 -18.04
N ALA A 132 13.90 2.84 -18.57
CA ALA A 132 15.07 3.27 -17.81
C ALA A 132 14.98 4.74 -17.37
N SER A 133 14.42 5.63 -18.21
CA SER A 133 14.21 7.04 -17.86
C SER A 133 13.22 7.24 -16.70
N LEU A 134 12.36 6.25 -16.47
CA LEU A 134 11.43 6.20 -15.34
C LEU A 134 12.03 5.50 -14.11
N GLY A 135 13.28 5.04 -14.18
CA GLY A 135 13.97 4.37 -13.07
C GLY A 135 13.73 2.87 -12.97
N TYR A 136 13.10 2.22 -13.96
CA TYR A 136 12.96 0.76 -13.96
C TYR A 136 14.25 0.10 -14.44
N ASP A 137 14.77 -0.83 -13.62
CA ASP A 137 15.95 -1.62 -13.96
C ASP A 137 15.60 -2.62 -15.08
N GLY A 138 15.87 -2.24 -16.34
CA GLY A 138 15.66 -3.07 -17.52
C GLY A 138 16.60 -4.28 -17.65
N SER A 139 17.17 -4.77 -16.54
CA SER A 139 18.00 -5.97 -16.43
C SER A 139 17.17 -7.25 -16.20
N SER A 140 16.02 -7.13 -15.54
CA SER A 140 15.14 -8.24 -15.17
C SER A 140 13.66 -7.81 -15.21
N TYR A 141 12.74 -8.72 -14.88
CA TYR A 141 11.33 -8.33 -14.80
C TYR A 141 11.12 -7.29 -13.70
N SER A 142 10.23 -6.33 -13.93
CA SER A 142 9.88 -5.30 -12.95
C SER A 142 8.37 -5.25 -12.71
N TRP A 143 7.96 -4.98 -11.48
CA TRP A 143 6.60 -4.58 -11.18
C TRP A 143 6.42 -3.09 -11.49
N VAL A 144 5.85 -2.80 -12.65
CA VAL A 144 5.65 -1.45 -13.18
C VAL A 144 4.44 -0.81 -12.52
N LYS A 145 4.66 0.37 -11.94
CA LYS A 145 3.62 1.17 -11.30
C LYS A 145 2.81 1.88 -12.38
N THR A 146 1.49 1.74 -12.29
CA THR A 146 0.54 2.32 -13.24
C THR A 146 -0.57 3.07 -12.52
N ALA A 147 -1.10 4.10 -13.15
CA ALA A 147 -2.27 4.84 -12.68
C ALA A 147 -3.13 5.30 -13.85
N LYS A 148 -4.39 5.64 -13.56
CA LYS A 148 -5.26 6.32 -14.54
C LYS A 148 -5.05 7.83 -14.48
N ARG A 149 -4.72 8.43 -15.62
CA ARG A 149 -4.71 9.89 -15.84
C ARG A 149 -5.61 10.19 -17.02
N ASP A 150 -6.62 11.04 -16.84
CA ASP A 150 -7.57 11.41 -17.90
C ASP A 150 -8.19 10.22 -18.66
N SER A 151 -8.56 9.17 -17.91
CA SER A 151 -9.13 7.91 -18.42
C SER A 151 -8.16 7.02 -19.23
N VAL A 152 -6.87 7.33 -19.26
CA VAL A 152 -5.84 6.45 -19.84
C VAL A 152 -4.88 5.96 -18.77
N ASP A 153 -4.46 4.70 -18.87
CA ASP A 153 -3.45 4.14 -17.98
C ASP A 153 -2.06 4.62 -18.39
N VAL A 154 -1.32 5.22 -17.46
CA VAL A 154 0.04 5.72 -17.62
C VAL A 154 1.02 4.94 -16.74
N ILE A 155 2.29 4.90 -17.15
CA ILE A 155 3.37 4.37 -16.31
C ILE A 155 3.89 5.49 -15.42
N LEU A 156 4.07 5.19 -14.14
CA LEU A 156 4.63 6.10 -13.15
C LEU A 156 6.13 5.81 -12.96
N PRO A 157 6.93 6.78 -12.48
CA PRO A 157 8.31 6.53 -12.06
C PRO A 157 8.43 5.35 -11.08
N ALA A 158 9.55 4.64 -11.13
CA ALA A 158 9.82 3.49 -10.28
C ALA A 158 9.89 3.86 -8.79
N ASP A 159 10.31 5.07 -8.46
CA ASP A 159 10.33 5.63 -7.10
C ASP A 159 8.99 6.25 -6.68
N TYR A 160 8.00 6.32 -7.57
CA TYR A 160 6.72 6.93 -7.27
C TYR A 160 6.02 6.23 -6.11
N LYS A 161 5.47 7.03 -5.20
CA LYS A 161 4.58 6.59 -4.13
C LYS A 161 3.33 7.45 -4.17
N ALA A 162 2.17 6.81 -4.30
CA ALA A 162 0.89 7.48 -4.20
C ALA A 162 0.74 8.08 -2.80
N GLN A 163 0.19 9.30 -2.74
CA GLN A 163 -0.17 9.93 -1.49
C GLN A 163 -1.35 9.17 -0.89
N GLY A 164 -1.09 8.49 0.22
CA GLY A 164 -2.09 7.81 1.02
C GLY A 164 -2.39 8.57 2.31
N ARG A 165 -3.02 7.85 3.23
CA ARG A 165 -3.45 8.33 4.54
C ARG A 165 -3.18 7.27 5.59
N LEU A 166 -2.74 7.73 6.76
CA LEU A 166 -2.67 6.90 7.96
C LEU A 166 -3.81 7.30 8.89
N PHE A 167 -4.73 6.37 9.11
CA PHE A 167 -5.76 6.48 10.13
C PHE A 167 -5.19 6.03 11.46
N ILE A 168 -5.23 6.92 12.45
CA ILE A 168 -4.79 6.69 13.82
C ILE A 168 -6.04 6.59 14.68
N LEU A 169 -6.38 5.38 15.08
CA LEU A 169 -7.55 5.07 15.89
C LEU A 169 -7.14 4.95 17.35
N GLU A 170 -7.94 5.52 18.24
CA GLU A 170 -7.79 5.25 19.66
C GLU A 170 -8.26 3.83 19.98
N ARG A 171 -7.52 3.13 20.84
CA ARG A 171 -7.94 1.88 21.47
C ARG A 171 -8.47 2.18 22.88
N PRO A 172 -9.78 2.07 23.12
CA PRO A 172 -10.36 2.20 24.45
C PRO A 172 -9.75 1.24 25.47
N ALA A 173 -9.75 1.61 26.75
CA ALA A 173 -9.20 0.78 27.82
C ALA A 173 -9.96 -0.55 28.01
N ASP A 174 -11.25 -0.58 27.68
CA ASP A 174 -12.14 -1.74 27.75
C ASP A 174 -12.26 -2.49 26.40
N PHE A 175 -11.36 -2.24 25.45
CA PHE A 175 -11.39 -2.85 24.11
C PHE A 175 -11.14 -4.37 24.16
N ARG A 176 -12.15 -5.17 23.83
CA ARG A 176 -12.12 -6.63 23.93
C ARG A 176 -11.66 -7.26 22.62
N VAL A 177 -10.56 -8.01 22.67
CA VAL A 177 -9.99 -8.68 21.51
C VAL A 177 -10.14 -10.19 21.65
N TYR A 178 -10.78 -10.82 20.67
CA TYR A 178 -10.75 -12.27 20.54
C TYR A 178 -9.40 -12.68 19.93
N ASP A 179 -8.61 -13.44 20.67
CA ASP A 179 -7.35 -13.97 20.16
C ASP A 179 -7.58 -15.21 19.29
N TYR A 180 -7.48 -15.03 17.97
CA TYR A 180 -7.54 -16.10 16.98
C TYR A 180 -6.12 -16.51 16.51
N ALA A 181 -5.08 -15.82 16.97
CA ALA A 181 -3.71 -16.10 16.57
C ALA A 181 -3.29 -17.50 17.06
N THR A 182 -2.50 -18.18 16.25
CA THR A 182 -1.93 -19.50 16.54
C THR A 182 -0.39 -19.46 16.67
N GLY A 183 0.20 -18.28 16.56
CA GLY A 183 1.65 -18.03 16.54
C GLY A 183 2.29 -18.27 15.16
N ARG A 184 1.49 -18.45 14.10
CA ARG A 184 1.96 -18.60 12.71
C ARG A 184 0.79 -18.44 11.72
N GLU A 185 1.08 -17.86 10.56
CA GLU A 185 0.16 -17.88 9.42
C GLU A 185 0.05 -19.32 8.88
N GLY A 186 -1.18 -19.81 8.66
CA GLY A 186 -1.45 -21.21 8.34
C GLY A 186 -1.06 -21.65 6.92
N GLY A 187 -0.19 -20.92 6.24
CA GLY A 187 0.24 -21.17 4.87
C GLY A 187 -0.86 -20.92 3.83
N LEU A 188 -0.62 -21.37 2.59
CA LEU A 188 -1.49 -21.09 1.44
C LEU A 188 -2.98 -21.45 1.64
N THR A 189 -3.28 -22.44 2.48
CA THR A 189 -4.65 -22.92 2.73
C THR A 189 -5.18 -22.60 4.13
N GLY A 190 -4.36 -22.04 5.01
CA GLY A 190 -4.70 -21.75 6.41
C GLY A 190 -4.57 -20.29 6.79
N ARG A 191 -4.61 -19.38 5.81
CA ARG A 191 -4.53 -17.93 6.05
C ARG A 191 -5.69 -17.48 6.92
N GLN A 192 -5.39 -17.00 8.12
CA GLN A 192 -6.43 -16.66 9.09
C GLN A 192 -7.36 -15.56 8.58
N TRP A 193 -6.84 -14.57 7.83
CA TRP A 193 -7.64 -13.50 7.23
C TRP A 193 -8.73 -14.00 6.25
N ASN A 194 -8.64 -15.25 5.76
CA ASN A 194 -9.67 -15.88 4.93
C ASN A 194 -10.76 -16.60 5.72
N HIS A 195 -10.69 -16.67 7.05
CA HIS A 195 -11.64 -17.41 7.88
C HIS A 195 -12.95 -16.63 8.14
N SER A 196 -13.55 -16.15 7.05
CA SER A 196 -14.72 -15.26 7.02
C SER A 196 -15.91 -15.73 7.85
N THR A 197 -16.18 -17.04 7.85
CA THR A 197 -17.26 -17.65 8.62
C THR A 197 -17.01 -17.52 10.13
N ALA A 198 -15.76 -17.64 10.58
CA ALA A 198 -15.41 -17.44 11.98
C ALA A 198 -15.64 -15.98 12.39
N PHE A 199 -15.17 -15.04 11.58
CA PHE A 199 -15.32 -13.60 11.84
C PHE A 199 -16.78 -13.17 11.85
N THR A 200 -17.60 -13.69 10.94
CA THR A 200 -19.05 -13.40 10.92
C THR A 200 -19.72 -13.87 12.21
N LYS A 201 -19.35 -15.04 12.73
CA LYS A 201 -19.88 -15.56 14.00
C LYS A 201 -19.42 -14.72 15.19
N LEU A 202 -18.15 -14.31 15.22
CA LEU A 202 -17.61 -13.43 16.27
C LEU A 202 -18.31 -12.06 16.27
N ALA A 203 -18.49 -11.46 15.10
CA ALA A 203 -19.21 -10.21 14.94
C ALA A 203 -20.67 -10.30 15.42
N ALA A 204 -21.34 -11.42 15.13
CA ALA A 204 -22.72 -11.66 15.54
C ALA A 204 -22.89 -11.94 17.05
N ALA A 205 -21.84 -12.42 17.73
CA ALA A 205 -21.87 -12.68 19.16
C ALA A 205 -21.92 -11.39 20.00
N ASP A 206 -21.44 -10.26 19.45
CA ASP A 206 -21.41 -8.95 20.12
C ASP A 206 -20.63 -8.92 21.45
N GLU A 207 -19.75 -9.91 21.64
CA GLU A 207 -18.89 -10.09 22.81
C GLU A 207 -17.51 -9.44 22.64
N TRP A 208 -17.12 -9.17 21.39
CA TRP A 208 -15.76 -8.78 21.01
C TRP A 208 -15.79 -7.53 20.14
N ASP A 209 -14.79 -6.67 20.34
CA ASP A 209 -14.60 -5.43 19.58
C ASP A 209 -13.70 -5.64 18.35
N ALA A 210 -12.79 -6.60 18.46
CA ALA A 210 -11.92 -7.01 17.37
C ALA A 210 -11.53 -8.49 17.46
N VAL A 211 -10.96 -9.00 16.38
CA VAL A 211 -10.27 -10.29 16.32
C VAL A 211 -8.79 -10.06 16.01
N LEU A 212 -7.90 -10.71 16.78
CA LEU A 212 -6.46 -10.74 16.52
C LEU A 212 -6.11 -11.98 15.70
N ILE A 213 -5.32 -11.81 14.63
CA ILE A 213 -4.82 -12.90 13.79
C ILE A 213 -3.31 -12.80 13.59
N ASP A 214 -2.69 -13.93 13.22
CA ASP A 214 -1.39 -13.94 12.57
C ASP A 214 -1.57 -13.63 11.08
N ASP A 215 -0.91 -12.57 10.61
CA ASP A 215 -0.93 -12.14 9.22
C ASP A 215 0.48 -12.10 8.63
N VAL A 216 0.56 -12.08 7.30
CA VAL A 216 1.82 -11.99 6.56
C VAL A 216 1.71 -10.90 5.53
N ASN A 217 2.61 -9.94 5.62
CA ASN A 217 2.78 -8.91 4.61
C ASN A 217 4.00 -9.21 3.73
N GLN A 218 4.05 -8.57 2.56
CA GLN A 218 5.14 -8.67 1.60
C GLN A 218 5.88 -7.34 1.49
N SER A 219 7.19 -7.37 1.69
CA SER A 219 8.10 -6.25 1.42
C SER A 219 9.06 -6.64 0.30
N GLU A 220 9.50 -5.66 -0.49
CA GLU A 220 10.49 -5.86 -1.55
C GLU A 220 11.82 -6.33 -0.95
N GLY A 221 12.23 -5.72 0.17
CA GLY A 221 13.48 -6.03 0.83
C GLY A 221 13.43 -7.25 1.76
N MET A 222 12.29 -7.51 2.41
CA MET A 222 12.17 -8.58 3.42
C MET A 222 11.52 -9.87 2.91
N GLY A 223 10.88 -9.84 1.74
CA GLY A 223 9.99 -10.90 1.32
C GLY A 223 8.78 -10.98 2.25
N HIS A 224 8.42 -12.19 2.70
CA HIS A 224 7.28 -12.41 3.59
C HIS A 224 7.68 -12.21 5.05
N PHE A 225 6.96 -11.35 5.75
CA PHE A 225 7.16 -11.15 7.18
C PHE A 225 5.83 -11.24 7.92
N GLY A 226 5.86 -11.91 9.08
CA GLY A 226 4.69 -12.07 9.93
C GLY A 226 4.46 -10.85 10.81
N HIS A 227 3.20 -10.50 11.07
CA HIS A 227 2.82 -9.50 12.05
C HIS A 227 1.42 -9.81 12.62
N PRO A 228 1.09 -9.32 13.82
CA PRO A 228 -0.29 -9.34 14.30
C PRO A 228 -1.16 -8.38 13.48
N ALA A 229 -2.39 -8.78 13.17
CA ALA A 229 -3.41 -7.91 12.59
C ALA A 229 -4.69 -7.93 13.42
N LEU A 230 -5.31 -6.76 13.59
CA LEU A 230 -6.55 -6.57 14.33
C LEU A 230 -7.69 -6.30 13.36
N GLY A 231 -8.65 -7.21 13.28
CA GLY A 231 -9.90 -7.01 12.54
C GLY A 231 -10.93 -6.36 13.44
N VAL A 232 -11.10 -5.04 13.36
CA VAL A 232 -12.07 -4.28 14.16
C VAL A 232 -13.47 -4.43 13.57
N PHE A 233 -14.43 -4.91 14.34
CA PHE A 233 -15.80 -5.12 13.86
C PHE A 233 -16.54 -3.81 13.60
N GLU A 234 -17.44 -3.81 12.62
CA GLU A 234 -18.11 -2.58 12.13
C GLU A 234 -18.83 -1.80 13.25
N LYS A 235 -19.49 -2.50 14.17
CA LYS A 235 -20.18 -1.88 15.31
C LYS A 235 -19.22 -1.01 16.12
N THR A 236 -18.11 -1.57 16.57
CA THR A 236 -17.07 -0.87 17.33
C THR A 236 -16.37 0.18 16.47
N LEU A 237 -16.02 -0.15 15.23
CA LEU A 237 -15.35 0.77 14.31
C LEU A 237 -16.13 2.08 14.13
N SER A 238 -17.45 2.00 14.08
CA SER A 238 -18.34 3.17 13.92
C SER A 238 -18.35 4.13 15.13
N THR A 239 -17.84 3.68 16.28
CA THR A 239 -17.78 4.45 17.52
C THR A 239 -16.36 4.93 17.89
N LEU A 240 -15.33 4.41 17.22
CA LEU A 240 -13.95 4.77 17.52
C LEU A 240 -13.65 6.23 17.16
N ARG A 241 -12.89 6.89 18.04
CA ARG A 241 -12.24 8.16 17.72
C ARG A 241 -11.05 7.86 16.81
N TYR A 242 -10.88 8.67 15.78
CA TYR A 242 -9.72 8.58 14.91
C TYR A 242 -9.23 9.95 14.47
N HIS A 243 -7.96 10.02 14.10
CA HIS A 243 -7.33 11.13 13.40
C HIS A 243 -6.70 10.62 12.11
N VAL A 244 -6.46 11.51 11.15
CA VAL A 244 -5.90 11.15 9.85
C VAL A 244 -4.75 12.08 9.55
N ILE A 245 -3.62 11.50 9.21
CA ILE A 245 -2.47 12.21 8.65
C ILE A 245 -2.20 11.74 7.23
N ASP A 246 -1.56 12.60 6.45
CA ASP A 246 -1.01 12.22 5.15
C ASP A 246 0.12 11.21 5.37
N ALA A 247 0.18 10.16 4.54
CA ALA A 247 1.18 9.11 4.64
C ALA A 247 1.49 8.51 3.27
N VAL A 248 2.69 7.98 3.06
CA VAL A 248 3.01 7.17 1.87
C VAL A 248 3.29 5.71 2.25
N ASN A 249 3.35 4.84 1.24
CA ASN A 249 3.84 3.48 1.44
C ASN A 249 5.24 3.53 2.08
N PHE A 250 5.40 2.82 3.20
CA PHE A 250 6.66 2.73 3.92
C PHE A 250 7.13 1.28 3.92
N ASP A 251 8.35 1.02 3.46
CA ASP A 251 8.90 -0.34 3.45
C ASP A 251 9.41 -0.67 4.87
N PRO A 252 8.89 -1.72 5.51
CA PRO A 252 9.27 -2.12 6.86
C PRO A 252 10.74 -2.51 6.97
N ILE A 253 11.43 -2.86 5.86
CA ILE A 253 12.88 -3.12 5.88
C ILE A 253 13.65 -1.92 6.47
N THR A 254 13.19 -0.70 6.18
CA THR A 254 13.83 0.52 6.65
C THR A 254 13.73 0.66 8.18
N ALA A 255 12.60 0.28 8.78
CA ALA A 255 12.45 0.33 10.23
C ALA A 255 13.09 -0.87 10.94
N TRP A 256 12.99 -2.08 10.39
CA TRP A 256 13.37 -3.29 11.11
C TRP A 256 14.83 -3.71 10.95
N TYR A 257 15.47 -3.37 9.82
CA TYR A 257 16.90 -3.62 9.62
C TYR A 257 17.75 -2.34 9.66
N GLY A 258 17.13 -1.16 9.61
CA GLY A 258 17.80 0.14 9.59
C GLY A 258 18.29 0.69 10.92
N GLU A 259 18.66 -0.17 11.88
CA GLU A 259 19.33 0.17 13.16
C GLU A 259 18.48 0.64 14.35
N ASP A 260 17.14 0.73 14.26
CA ASP A 260 16.29 0.97 15.43
C ASP A 260 15.00 0.11 15.44
N PRO A 261 14.94 -0.99 16.23
CA PRO A 261 13.74 -1.81 16.36
C PRO A 261 12.55 -1.09 17.03
N HIS A 262 12.76 0.16 17.49
CA HIS A 262 11.73 1.04 18.02
C HIS A 262 11.31 2.13 17.03
N ALA A 263 11.88 2.17 15.83
CA ALA A 263 11.52 3.15 14.81
C ALA A 263 10.03 3.09 14.46
N THR A 264 9.44 4.26 14.28
CA THR A 264 8.11 4.39 13.66
C THR A 264 8.28 4.94 12.23
N THR A 265 7.22 5.50 11.68
CA THR A 265 7.20 6.13 10.36
C THR A 265 7.46 7.63 10.48
N PRO A 266 8.20 8.27 9.55
CA PRO A 266 8.48 9.71 9.60
C PRO A 266 7.25 10.60 9.79
N GLU A 267 6.12 10.21 9.19
CA GLU A 267 4.87 10.96 9.30
C GLU A 267 4.29 10.91 10.73
N PHE A 268 4.36 9.75 11.39
CA PHE A 268 3.92 9.61 12.78
C PHE A 268 4.90 10.27 13.76
N ASP A 269 6.21 10.15 13.54
CA ASP A 269 7.22 10.83 14.34
C ASP A 269 7.06 12.36 14.30
N ALA A 270 6.76 12.91 13.12
CA ALA A 270 6.47 14.33 12.96
C ALA A 270 5.20 14.76 13.74
N LEU A 271 4.16 13.93 13.72
CA LEU A 271 2.95 14.16 14.52
C LEU A 271 3.25 14.15 16.02
N TRP A 272 3.95 13.12 16.49
CA TRP A 272 4.35 13.01 17.90
C TRP A 272 5.19 14.21 18.34
N ALA A 273 6.19 14.60 17.54
CA ALA A 273 7.05 15.75 17.82
C ALA A 273 6.26 17.06 17.91
N SER A 274 5.24 17.24 17.04
CA SER A 274 4.38 18.42 17.07
C SER A 274 3.50 18.52 18.33
N CYS A 275 3.28 17.41 19.01
CA CYS A 275 2.49 17.33 20.24
C CYS A 275 3.34 17.43 21.51
N GLN A 276 4.67 17.40 21.39
CA GLN A 276 5.53 17.55 22.55
C GLN A 276 5.44 18.97 23.10
N PRO A 277 5.43 19.14 24.44
CA PRO A 277 5.62 20.45 25.02
C PRO A 277 6.89 21.04 24.42
N ALA A 278 6.83 22.25 23.88
CA ALA A 278 8.03 22.91 23.42
C ALA A 278 9.03 22.89 24.59
N CYS A 279 10.19 22.26 24.39
CA CYS A 279 11.38 22.63 25.15
C CYS A 279 11.62 24.11 24.81
N LEU A 280 10.93 25.00 25.52
CA LEU A 280 11.24 26.41 25.52
C LEU A 280 12.74 26.48 25.82
N PRO A 281 13.54 27.16 24.99
CA PRO A 281 14.92 27.41 25.37
C PRO A 281 14.86 28.10 26.72
N LEU A 282 15.54 27.53 27.72
CA LEU A 282 15.79 28.20 28.99
C LEU A 282 16.30 29.59 28.63
N ALA A 283 15.50 30.62 28.93
CA ALA A 283 15.89 32.00 28.72
C ALA A 283 17.23 32.20 29.46
N ALA A 284 18.27 32.55 28.70
CA ALA A 284 19.59 32.88 29.21
C ALA A 284 19.57 34.20 30.00
#